data_AF-Q87B61-F1
#
_entry.id   AF-Q87B61-F1
#
_cell.length_a   1.000
_cell.length_b   1.000
_cell.length_c   1.000
_cell.angle_alpha   90.00
_cell.angle_beta   90.00
_cell.angle_gamma   90.00
#
_symmetry.space_group_name_H-M   'P 1'
#
loop_
_entity.id
_entity.type
_entity.pdbx_description
1 polymer ?
#
loop_
_entity_poly.entity_id
_entity_poly.type
_entity_poly.pdbx_seq_one_letter_code
_entity_poly.pdbx_strand_id
1 'polypeptide(L)'
;MASQPTPERHMSLATDQVALLKDAYRKVLLGQSVRYGERQVTRADAKWISDELDKWLRRAAAEAAPSTSGTVRIAIADFRRDSGADAP
;
A
#
# COMPACT_ATOMS: atom_id res chain seq x y z
N MET A 1 -12.06 35.80 13.18
CA MET A 1 -11.90 34.38 13.56
C MET A 1 -11.78 33.57 12.29
N ALA A 2 -10.56 33.18 11.90
CA ALA A 2 -10.33 32.37 10.71
C ALA A 2 -10.52 30.90 11.08
N SER A 3 -11.54 30.26 10.53
CA SER A 3 -11.76 28.82 10.64
C SER A 3 -10.55 28.10 10.07
N GLN A 4 -9.87 27.33 10.92
CA GLN A 4 -8.76 26.48 10.51
C GLN A 4 -9.28 25.50 9.44
N PRO A 5 -8.57 25.28 8.32
CA PRO A 5 -8.91 24.18 7.43
C PRO A 5 -8.70 22.90 8.23
N THR A 6 -9.78 22.15 8.45
CA THR A 6 -9.72 20.80 8.98
C THR A 6 -8.66 20.04 8.18
N PRO A 7 -7.67 19.40 8.80
CA PRO A 7 -6.81 18.50 8.06
C PRO A 7 -7.72 17.36 7.61
N GLU A 8 -8.22 17.44 6.38
CA GLU A 8 -8.77 16.28 5.70
C GLU A 8 -7.64 15.27 5.74
N ARG A 9 -7.76 14.29 6.64
CA ARG A 9 -6.91 13.11 6.60
C ARG A 9 -7.17 12.55 5.21
N HIS A 10 -6.25 12.82 4.29
CA HIS A 10 -6.08 12.04 3.08
C HIS A 10 -5.82 10.61 3.54
N MET A 11 -6.87 9.89 3.92
CA MET A 11 -6.78 8.46 4.11
C MET A 11 -6.51 7.90 2.72
N SER A 12 -5.35 7.27 2.59
CA SER A 12 -4.94 6.71 1.31
C SER A 12 -5.97 5.67 0.88
N LEU A 13 -6.26 5.62 -0.41
CA LEU A 13 -7.23 4.70 -1.00
C LEU A 13 -7.09 3.27 -0.46
N ALA A 14 -5.86 2.76 -0.30
CA ALA A 14 -5.67 1.42 0.22
C ALA A 14 -6.10 1.26 1.69
N THR A 15 -5.91 2.28 2.53
CA THR A 15 -6.35 2.27 3.93
C THR A 15 -7.87 2.23 4.04
N ASP A 16 -8.58 3.00 3.20
CA ASP A 16 -10.05 2.96 3.14
C ASP A 16 -10.57 1.60 2.67
N GLN A 17 -9.96 1.01 1.63
CA GLN A 17 -10.34 -0.32 1.15
C GLN A 17 -10.13 -1.41 2.22
N VAL A 18 -9.04 -1.34 2.98
CA VAL A 18 -8.79 -2.24 4.12
C VAL A 18 -9.90 -2.12 5.17
N ALA A 19 -10.35 -0.91 5.49
CA ALA A 19 -11.41 -0.69 6.48
C ALA A 19 -12.75 -1.28 6.01
N LEU A 20 -13.12 -1.03 4.74
CA LEU A 20 -14.33 -1.58 4.13
C LEU A 20 -14.33 -3.12 4.13
N LEU A 21 -13.22 -3.74 3.72
CA LEU A 21 -13.09 -5.20 3.69
C LEU A 21 -13.13 -5.82 5.09
N LYS A 22 -12.52 -5.18 6.10
CA LYS A 22 -12.59 -5.65 7.49
C LYS A 22 -14.01 -5.62 8.04
N ASP A 23 -14.76 -4.55 7.76
CA ASP A 23 -16.16 -4.43 8.17
C ASP A 23 -17.04 -5.48 7.46
N ALA A 24 -16.89 -5.60 6.13
CA ALA A 24 -17.59 -6.61 5.34
C ALA A 24 -17.31 -8.02 5.86
N TYR A 25 -16.04 -8.35 6.15
CA TYR A 25 -15.64 -9.65 6.70
C TYR A 25 -16.36 -9.98 8.01
N ARG A 26 -16.40 -9.03 8.96
CA ARG A 26 -17.13 -9.23 10.22
C ARG A 26 -18.61 -9.47 9.99
N LYS A 27 -19.26 -8.64 9.16
CA LYS A 27 -20.69 -8.76 8.86
C LYS A 27 -21.04 -10.09 8.21
N VAL A 28 -20.24 -10.56 7.26
CA VAL A 28 -20.50 -11.87 6.62
C VAL A 28 -20.27 -13.05 7.55
N LEU A 29 -19.32 -12.96 8.49
CA LEU A 29 -19.14 -13.98 9.53
C LEU A 29 -20.33 -14.04 10.49
N LEU A 30 -20.98 -12.90 10.74
CA LEU A 30 -22.25 -12.81 11.48
C LEU A 30 -23.46 -13.29 10.65
N GLY A 31 -23.26 -13.77 9.42
CA GLY A 31 -24.31 -14.26 8.52
C GLY A 31 -25.03 -13.16 7.73
N GLN A 32 -24.56 -11.92 7.77
CA GLN A 32 -25.13 -10.84 6.97
C GLN A 32 -24.61 -10.89 5.53
N SER A 33 -25.39 -10.35 4.60
CA SER A 33 -24.94 -10.13 3.23
C SER A 33 -24.57 -8.66 3.06
N VAL A 34 -23.37 -8.38 2.54
CA VAL A 34 -22.86 -7.01 2.38
C VAL A 34 -22.69 -6.70 0.90
N ARG A 35 -23.05 -5.48 0.48
CA ARG A 35 -22.76 -5.00 -0.88
C ARG A 35 -21.38 -4.36 -0.90
N TYR A 36 -20.46 -4.95 -1.66
CA TYR A 36 -19.12 -4.46 -1.90
C TYR A 36 -18.99 -4.03 -3.37
N GLY A 37 -19.06 -2.73 -3.62
CA GLY A 37 -19.18 -2.19 -4.98
C GLY A 37 -20.42 -2.72 -5.69
N GLU A 38 -20.20 -3.48 -6.76
CA GLU A 38 -21.25 -4.11 -7.55
C GLU A 38 -21.55 -5.55 -7.12
N ARG A 39 -20.72 -6.13 -6.25
CA ARG A 39 -20.85 -7.53 -5.80
C ARG A 39 -21.55 -7.61 -4.45
N GLN A 40 -22.46 -8.57 -4.29
CA GLN A 40 -22.94 -8.97 -2.98
C GLN A 40 -22.04 -10.07 -2.43
N VAL A 41 -21.52 -9.87 -1.23
CA VAL A 41 -20.63 -10.81 -0.53
C VAL A 41 -21.34 -11.40 0.68
N THR A 42 -21.12 -12.68 0.90
CA THR A 42 -21.75 -13.48 1.94
C THR A 42 -20.70 -14.28 2.70
N ARG A 43 -21.14 -15.12 3.65
CA ARG A 43 -20.23 -16.01 4.38
C ARG A 43 -19.45 -16.97 3.47
N ALA A 44 -20.03 -17.36 2.32
CA ALA A 44 -19.35 -18.18 1.31
C ALA A 44 -18.14 -17.46 0.70
N ASP A 45 -18.18 -16.13 0.66
CA ASP A 45 -17.12 -15.29 0.11
C ASP A 45 -16.05 -14.90 1.15
N ALA A 46 -16.15 -15.39 2.40
CA ALA A 46 -15.23 -15.03 3.48
C ALA A 46 -13.75 -15.25 3.11
N LYS A 47 -13.44 -16.35 2.39
CA LYS A 47 -12.08 -16.60 1.88
C LYS A 47 -11.64 -15.53 0.89
N TRP A 48 -12.50 -15.20 -0.08
CA TRP A 48 -12.23 -14.16 -1.07
C TRP A 48 -12.02 -12.78 -0.41
N ILE A 49 -12.83 -12.42 0.58
CA ILE A 49 -12.66 -11.16 1.34
C ILE A 49 -11.31 -11.15 2.07
N SER A 50 -10.88 -12.28 2.64
CA SER A 50 -9.59 -12.39 3.34
C SER A 50 -8.41 -12.23 2.37
N ASP A 51 -8.47 -12.88 1.21
CA ASP A 51 -7.44 -12.78 0.17
C ASP A 51 -7.36 -11.34 -0.38
N GLU A 52 -8.50 -10.67 -0.56
CA GLU A 52 -8.55 -9.28 -1.01
C GLU A 52 -8.00 -8.33 0.06
N LEU A 53 -8.35 -8.56 1.34
CA LEU A 53 -7.83 -7.79 2.47
C LEU A 53 -6.30 -7.84 2.55
N ASP A 54 -5.69 -9.00 2.33
CA ASP A 54 -4.23 -9.15 2.32
C ASP A 54 -3.56 -8.35 1.19
N LYS A 55 -4.16 -8.32 -0.01
CA LYS A 55 -3.67 -7.49 -1.13
C LYS A 55 -3.71 -6.01 -0.77
N TRP A 56 -4.82 -5.53 -0.22
CA TRP A 56 -4.98 -4.13 0.15
C TRP A 56 -4.11 -3.74 1.34
N LEU A 57 -3.85 -4.64 2.29
CA LEU A 57 -2.90 -4.42 3.38
C LEU A 57 -1.47 -4.23 2.86
N ARG A 58 -1.02 -5.05 1.91
CA ARG A 58 0.30 -4.87 1.28
C ARG A 58 0.39 -3.54 0.53
N ARG A 59 -0.68 -3.14 -0.15
CA ARG A 59 -0.72 -1.87 -0.86
C ARG A 59 -0.74 -0.66 0.09
N ALA A 60 -1.49 -0.75 1.18
CA ALA A 60 -1.49 0.27 2.23
C ALA A 60 -0.11 0.41 2.87
N ALA A 61 0.59 -0.70 3.09
CA ALA A 61 1.98 -0.66 3.56
C ALA A 61 2.93 -0.01 2.54
N ALA A 62 2.74 -0.28 1.24
CA ALA A 62 3.53 0.35 0.17
C ALA A 62 3.23 1.86 0.03
N GLU A 63 1.97 2.27 0.21
CA GLU A 63 1.57 3.69 0.20
C GLU A 63 2.06 4.44 1.44
N ALA A 64 2.16 3.77 2.59
CA ALA A 64 2.70 4.33 3.81
C ALA A 64 4.23 4.35 3.84
N ALA A 65 4.90 3.53 3.02
CA ALA A 65 6.34 3.57 2.90
C ALA A 65 6.75 4.87 2.19
N PRO A 66 7.53 5.75 2.82
CA PRO A 66 8.13 6.88 2.12
C PRO A 66 9.00 6.29 1.02
N SER A 67 8.77 6.70 -0.24
CA SER A 67 9.44 6.23 -1.46
C SER A 67 10.86 5.73 -1.18
N THR A 68 10.99 4.44 -0.87
CA THR A 68 12.30 3.79 -0.77
C THR A 68 12.71 3.42 -2.20
N SER A 69 12.70 4.41 -3.08
CA SER A 69 13.53 4.43 -4.29
C SER A 69 14.89 4.95 -3.86
N GLY A 70 15.50 4.20 -2.95
CA GLY A 70 16.76 4.49 -2.29
C GLY A 70 17.65 3.27 -2.29
N THR A 71 17.57 2.42 -3.32
CA THR A 71 18.64 1.46 -3.65
C THR A 71 18.52 0.98 -5.10
N VAL A 72 18.56 1.91 -6.06
CA VAL A 72 19.14 1.52 -7.36
C VAL A 72 20.61 1.24 -7.05
N ARG A 73 20.98 -0.04 -6.96
CA ARG A 73 22.39 -0.46 -6.99
C ARG A 73 22.94 -0.19 -8.39
N ILE A 74 23.08 1.09 -8.75
CA ILE A 74 24.03 1.45 -9.81
C ILE A 74 25.39 1.18 -9.16
N ALA A 75 25.99 0.05 -9.51
CA ALA A 75 27.40 -0.14 -9.34
C ALA A 75 28.08 0.94 -10.20
N ILE A 76 28.38 2.09 -9.60
CA ILE A 76 29.34 3.03 -10.18
C ILE A 76 30.66 2.26 -10.10
N ALA A 77 31.04 1.63 -11.20
CA ALA A 77 32.37 1.08 -11.34
C ALA A 77 33.34 2.23 -11.04
N ASP A 78 34.19 2.03 -10.03
CA ASP A 78 35.29 2.92 -9.70
C ASP A 78 36.26 2.89 -10.90
N PHE A 79 36.01 3.75 -11.88
CA PHE A 79 36.99 4.03 -12.93
C PHE A 79 38.09 4.88 -12.32
N ARG A 80 38.95 4.23 -11.53
CA ARG A 80 40.30 4.72 -11.27
C ARG A 80 41.05 4.67 -12.60
N ARG A 81 41.00 5.76 -13.37
CA ARG A 81 41.96 6.01 -14.45
C ARG A 81 43.31 6.29 -13.80
N ASP A 82 43.97 5.23 -13.39
CA ASP A 82 45.40 5.22 -13.10
C ASP A 82 46.14 5.11 -14.44
N SER A 83 46.51 6.25 -15.00
CA SER A 83 47.51 6.35 -16.07
C SER A 83 48.10 7.76 -16.02
N GLY A 84 48.66 8.10 -14.86
CA GLY A 84 49.53 9.25 -14.70
C GLY A 84 50.98 8.79 -14.69
N ALA A 85 51.73 9.27 -15.68
CA ALA A 85 53.18 9.44 -15.65
C ALA A 85 54.05 8.19 -15.47
N ASP A 86 54.46 7.59 -16.59
CA ASP A 86 55.79 6.99 -16.70
C ASP A 86 56.72 8.02 -17.35
N ALA A 87 57.57 8.62 -16.52
CA ALA A 87 58.79 9.34 -16.90
C ALA A 87 59.88 8.71 -16.02
N PRO A 88 61.04 8.36 -16.61
CA PRO A 88 62.05 9.37 -16.96
C PRO A 88 62.43 9.47 -18.44
#